data_AF-A0A2M8IUN8-F1
#
_entry.id   AF-A0A2M8IUN8-F1
#
_cell.length_a   1.000
_cell.length_b   1.000
_cell.length_c   1.000
_cell.angle_alpha   90.00
_cell.angle_beta   90.00
_cell.angle_gamma   90.00
#
_symmetry.space_group_name_H-M   'P 1'
#
loop_
_entity.id
_entity.type
_entity.pdbx_description
1 polymer ?
#
loop_
_entity_poly.entity_id
_entity_poly.type
_entity_poly.pdbx_seq_one_letter_code
_entity_poly.pdbx_strand_id
1 'polypeptide(L)'
;MKKTLILMAALPMLCVGGGFGAGVFLGDSLPAAEATEHLAEAAPTDPQEALFGAAAKAAPQPTADSATQDSAEPPVQLARAEGEPDTPKPPKQDSRNVVKLGSLTVPVYRPQSVTYVVADLGVAMQDSETAAHYRISENAVRLRDVILASFRKAAENPRMRRAALDSDWLSETLTEDLRARFSETQEVLFLTLYKKDVPRS
;
A
#
# COMPACT_ATOMS: atom_id res chain seq x y z
N MET A 1 13.04 -50.90 32.32
CA MET A 1 13.73 -51.41 31.11
C MET A 1 14.34 -50.22 30.38
N LYS A 2 15.68 -50.20 30.28
CA LYS A 2 16.52 -49.23 29.54
C LYS A 2 16.68 -49.71 28.09
N LYS A 3 17.16 -48.80 27.21
CA LYS A 3 17.64 -48.99 25.81
C LYS A 3 16.48 -48.82 24.81
N THR A 4 16.43 -47.80 23.95
CA THR A 4 17.46 -47.42 22.98
C THR A 4 17.30 -45.95 22.52
N LEU A 5 18.36 -45.18 22.72
CA LEU A 5 18.71 -43.94 22.02
C LEU A 5 19.87 -44.30 21.07
N ILE A 6 19.94 -43.62 19.91
CA ILE A 6 21.09 -43.52 18.97
C ILE A 6 21.17 -44.56 17.83
N LEU A 7 20.89 -44.09 16.60
CA LEU A 7 21.67 -44.40 15.39
C LEU A 7 21.56 -43.21 14.42
N MET A 8 22.52 -42.27 14.49
CA MET A 8 23.49 -41.94 13.42
C MET A 8 22.84 -41.61 12.06
N ALA A 9 22.84 -40.34 11.65
CA ALA A 9 24.00 -39.61 11.13
C ALA A 9 24.57 -40.25 9.86
N ALA A 10 24.13 -39.72 8.70
CA ALA A 10 24.92 -39.59 7.47
C ALA A 10 23.99 -39.16 6.33
N LEU A 11 23.71 -37.86 6.17
CA LEU A 11 23.37 -37.31 4.85
C LEU A 11 23.39 -35.76 4.66
N PRO A 12 24.22 -34.93 5.32
CA PRO A 12 24.38 -33.54 4.90
C PRO A 12 25.67 -33.33 4.08
N MET A 13 25.95 -34.18 3.09
CA MET A 13 27.07 -34.00 2.16
C MET A 13 26.78 -34.63 0.80
N LEU A 14 26.00 -33.96 -0.07
CA LEU A 14 26.08 -34.29 -1.51
C LEU A 14 25.56 -33.26 -2.53
N CYS A 15 25.11 -32.05 -2.19
CA CYS A 15 24.66 -31.11 -3.24
C CYS A 15 25.04 -29.64 -2.99
N VAL A 16 26.29 -29.39 -2.58
CA VAL A 16 26.95 -28.10 -2.85
C VAL A 16 28.01 -28.38 -3.93
N GLY A 17 27.70 -28.04 -5.17
CA GLY A 17 28.65 -28.15 -6.28
C GLY A 17 27.97 -28.53 -7.60
N GLY A 18 27.62 -27.53 -8.41
CA GLY A 18 27.23 -27.76 -9.81
C GLY A 18 26.11 -26.84 -10.28
N GLY A 19 26.41 -25.57 -10.55
CA GLY A 19 25.43 -24.67 -11.13
C GLY A 19 25.84 -23.21 -11.28
N PHE A 20 27.12 -22.92 -11.47
CA PHE A 20 27.58 -21.61 -11.93
C PHE A 20 28.50 -21.82 -13.13
N GLY A 21 28.19 -21.20 -14.26
CA GLY A 21 29.13 -21.05 -15.38
C GLY A 21 29.01 -22.07 -16.52
N ALA A 22 27.99 -21.93 -17.37
CA ALA A 22 28.10 -22.43 -18.74
C ALA A 22 28.84 -21.38 -19.59
N GLY A 23 30.12 -21.65 -19.86
CA GLY A 23 30.70 -21.48 -21.20
C GLY A 23 31.25 -20.10 -21.60
N VAL A 24 32.34 -19.67 -20.98
CA VAL A 24 33.34 -18.83 -21.67
C VAL A 24 34.53 -19.72 -22.02
N PHE A 25 34.71 -19.90 -23.33
CA PHE A 25 35.95 -20.11 -24.10
C PHE A 25 37.28 -20.45 -23.39
N LEU A 26 38.00 -21.38 -24.05
CA LEU A 26 39.46 -21.58 -24.10
C LEU A 26 40.17 -22.45 -23.04
N GLY A 27 40.83 -23.51 -23.54
CA GLY A 27 42.29 -23.60 -23.44
C GLY A 27 42.92 -24.41 -22.30
N ASP A 28 43.28 -25.65 -22.64
CA ASP A 28 44.50 -26.40 -22.29
C ASP A 28 45.25 -26.25 -20.93
N SER A 29 45.54 -27.43 -20.35
CA SER A 29 46.71 -27.82 -19.51
C SER A 29 46.93 -27.30 -18.06
N LEU A 30 46.61 -28.18 -17.08
CA LEU A 30 47.36 -28.61 -15.86
C LEU A 30 47.95 -27.55 -14.86
N PRO A 31 48.47 -27.92 -13.66
CA PRO A 31 47.78 -27.73 -12.39
C PRO A 31 48.59 -26.91 -11.35
N ALA A 32 48.07 -26.89 -10.12
CA ALA A 32 48.79 -26.70 -8.84
C ALA A 32 48.71 -25.34 -8.13
N ALA A 33 48.27 -25.47 -6.88
CA ALA A 33 48.90 -24.95 -5.67
C ALA A 33 48.74 -23.47 -5.28
N GLU A 34 48.27 -23.35 -4.03
CA GLU A 34 48.70 -22.39 -3.00
C GLU A 34 48.26 -20.93 -3.20
N ALA A 35 47.27 -20.50 -2.41
CA ALA A 35 47.44 -19.95 -1.07
C ALA A 35 47.55 -18.44 -1.11
N THR A 36 46.66 -17.81 -0.35
CA THR A 36 46.94 -16.87 0.75
C THR A 36 46.03 -15.65 0.67
N GLU A 37 45.39 -15.43 1.79
CA GLU A 37 44.52 -14.32 2.14
C GLU A 37 45.14 -12.96 1.85
N HIS A 38 44.30 -12.00 1.45
CA HIS A 38 44.49 -10.60 1.84
C HIS A 38 43.14 -9.90 2.00
N LEU A 39 42.91 -9.44 3.24
CA LEU A 39 41.86 -8.50 3.61
C LEU A 39 41.92 -7.22 2.76
N ALA A 40 40.75 -6.72 2.35
CA ALA A 40 40.54 -5.28 2.17
C ALA A 40 39.05 -4.94 2.34
N GLU A 41 38.80 -4.24 3.44
CA GLU A 41 37.59 -3.53 3.81
C GLU A 41 37.41 -2.29 2.91
N ALA A 42 36.23 -2.08 2.33
CA ALA A 42 35.77 -0.78 1.87
C ALA A 42 34.24 -0.75 1.79
N ALA A 43 33.64 0.13 2.61
CA ALA A 43 32.22 0.40 2.74
C ALA A 43 31.65 1.21 1.54
N PRO A 44 30.31 1.28 1.39
CA PRO A 44 29.63 1.63 0.15
C PRO A 44 29.44 3.15 -0.02
N THR A 45 29.48 3.62 -1.27
CA THR A 45 29.09 4.99 -1.62
C THR A 45 27.68 4.95 -2.24
N ASP A 46 26.71 5.47 -1.48
CA ASP A 46 25.29 5.48 -1.80
C ASP A 46 24.95 6.69 -2.72
N PRO A 47 24.34 6.51 -3.91
CA PRO A 47 24.00 7.62 -4.81
C PRO A 47 22.72 8.40 -4.42
N GLN A 48 22.14 8.19 -3.23
CA GLN A 48 20.82 8.73 -2.89
C GLN A 48 20.78 10.18 -2.35
N GLU A 49 21.91 10.79 -1.98
CA GLU A 49 21.89 12.16 -1.40
C GLU A 49 21.79 13.31 -2.42
N ALA A 50 21.81 13.04 -3.72
CA ALA A 50 21.75 14.11 -4.74
C ALA A 50 20.31 14.52 -5.15
N LEU A 51 19.26 13.79 -4.74
CA LEU A 51 17.89 14.01 -5.24
C LEU A 51 16.97 14.78 -4.28
N PHE A 52 17.35 14.98 -3.01
CA PHE A 52 16.51 15.66 -2.02
C PHE A 52 16.95 17.10 -1.68
N GLY A 53 18.10 17.56 -2.21
CA GLY A 53 18.62 18.92 -1.97
C GLY A 53 17.95 20.04 -2.79
N ALA A 54 17.13 19.71 -3.79
CA ALA A 54 16.55 20.69 -4.72
C ALA A 54 15.14 21.19 -4.35
N ALA A 55 14.50 20.64 -3.32
CA ALA A 55 13.11 20.96 -2.94
C ALA A 55 12.97 21.84 -1.67
N ALA A 56 14.06 22.40 -1.15
CA ALA A 56 14.07 23.18 0.09
C ALA A 56 14.23 24.71 -0.13
N LYS A 57 13.99 25.23 -1.34
CA LYS A 57 14.19 26.66 -1.67
C LYS A 57 12.98 27.34 -2.32
N ALA A 58 11.78 27.02 -1.86
CA ALA A 58 10.56 27.75 -2.25
C ALA A 58 9.46 27.64 -1.18
N ALA A 59 9.67 28.25 -0.02
CA ALA A 59 8.61 28.48 0.96
C ALA A 59 8.56 29.98 1.29
N PRO A 60 7.52 30.73 0.90
CA PRO A 60 7.29 32.07 1.40
C PRO A 60 6.63 32.01 2.80
N GLN A 61 7.16 32.82 3.72
CA GLN A 61 6.67 32.99 5.09
C GLN A 61 5.30 33.71 5.13
N PRO A 62 4.47 33.46 6.17
CA PRO A 62 3.16 34.10 6.30
C PRO A 62 3.26 35.47 6.97
N THR A 63 2.69 36.50 6.36
CA THR A 63 2.39 37.78 7.02
C THR A 63 0.89 37.89 7.22
N ALA A 64 0.47 37.94 8.49
CA ALA A 64 -0.86 38.37 8.89
C ALA A 64 -0.88 39.91 8.96
N ASP A 65 -1.83 40.58 8.30
CA ASP A 65 -2.78 41.49 8.97
C ASP A 65 -3.86 42.06 8.02
N SER A 66 -5.11 41.78 8.39
CA SER A 66 -6.30 42.65 8.50
C SER A 66 -6.78 43.64 7.39
N ALA A 67 -8.08 43.48 7.08
CA ALA A 67 -9.14 44.49 6.84
C ALA A 67 -9.55 44.93 5.41
N THR A 68 -10.72 44.37 4.99
CA THR A 68 -11.96 44.99 4.45
C THR A 68 -11.92 46.13 3.40
N GLN A 69 -12.54 45.88 2.23
CA GLN A 69 -13.64 46.65 1.56
C GLN A 69 -13.79 46.14 0.11
N ASP A 70 -14.88 45.45 -0.22
CA ASP A 70 -16.10 45.97 -0.88
C ASP A 70 -15.87 46.59 -2.27
N SER A 71 -16.28 45.88 -3.33
CA SER A 71 -16.83 46.44 -4.57
C SER A 71 -17.23 45.34 -5.57
N ALA A 72 -18.55 45.13 -5.67
CA ALA A 72 -19.39 45.03 -6.87
C ALA A 72 -18.96 44.16 -8.09
N GLU A 73 -19.80 43.15 -8.37
CA GLU A 73 -20.00 42.52 -9.70
C GLU A 73 -20.49 43.52 -10.77
N PRO A 74 -20.38 43.14 -12.06
CA PRO A 74 -21.59 42.76 -12.80
C PRO A 74 -21.43 41.47 -13.64
N PRO A 75 -22.53 40.90 -14.14
CA PRO A 75 -22.72 39.45 -14.25
C PRO A 75 -22.33 38.89 -15.61
N VAL A 76 -21.86 37.64 -15.64
CA VAL A 76 -21.80 36.84 -16.86
C VAL A 76 -22.77 35.67 -16.72
N GLN A 77 -23.94 35.82 -17.34
CA GLN A 77 -24.85 34.72 -17.64
C GLN A 77 -24.14 33.75 -18.59
N LEU A 78 -23.89 32.53 -18.13
CA LEU A 78 -23.78 31.38 -19.02
C LEU A 78 -24.93 30.41 -18.75
N ALA A 79 -25.51 29.97 -19.85
CA ALA A 79 -26.76 29.26 -19.96
C ALA A 79 -26.81 27.95 -19.18
N ARG A 80 -28.00 27.73 -18.64
CA ARG A 80 -28.57 26.45 -18.21
C ARG A 80 -28.62 25.47 -19.40
N ALA A 81 -28.05 24.28 -19.21
CA ALA A 81 -28.41 23.03 -19.87
C ALA A 81 -28.42 21.98 -18.74
N GLU A 82 -29.56 21.67 -18.14
CA GLU A 82 -30.44 20.54 -18.52
C GLU A 82 -29.72 19.18 -18.56
N GLY A 83 -30.04 18.34 -17.57
CA GLY A 83 -30.03 16.88 -17.72
C GLY A 83 -28.90 16.12 -17.03
N GLU A 84 -28.64 16.34 -15.75
CA GLU A 84 -27.85 15.38 -14.95
C GLU A 84 -28.79 14.26 -14.46
N PRO A 85 -28.57 12.99 -14.83
CA PRO A 85 -29.38 11.89 -14.33
C PRO A 85 -29.17 11.75 -12.83
N ASP A 86 -30.28 11.72 -12.11
CA ASP A 86 -30.42 11.55 -10.67
C ASP A 86 -29.72 10.24 -10.25
N THR A 87 -28.43 10.33 -10.00
CA THR A 87 -27.63 9.23 -9.49
C THR A 87 -27.94 9.19 -8.00
N PRO A 88 -28.48 8.09 -7.45
CA PRO A 88 -28.84 8.02 -6.04
C PRO A 88 -27.60 8.33 -5.20
N LYS A 89 -27.57 9.51 -4.60
CA LYS A 89 -26.52 9.89 -3.68
C LYS A 89 -26.62 8.94 -2.49
N PRO A 90 -25.58 8.15 -2.17
CA PRO A 90 -25.64 7.26 -1.03
C PRO A 90 -25.94 8.08 0.23
N PRO A 91 -26.65 7.50 1.21
CA PRO A 91 -27.07 8.21 2.42
C PRO A 91 -25.85 8.91 3.02
N LYS A 92 -25.97 10.22 3.26
CA LYS A 92 -24.92 11.02 3.89
C LYS A 92 -24.73 10.51 5.31
N GLN A 93 -23.83 9.54 5.49
CA GLN A 93 -23.42 9.07 6.80
C GLN A 93 -22.83 10.25 7.57
N ASP A 94 -23.28 10.42 8.82
CA ASP A 94 -22.82 11.52 9.64
C ASP A 94 -21.32 11.38 9.88
N SER A 95 -20.56 12.40 9.44
CA SER A 95 -19.10 12.47 9.61
C SER A 95 -18.63 12.23 11.05
N ARG A 96 -19.50 12.47 12.05
CA ARG A 96 -19.21 12.22 13.47
C ARG A 96 -19.10 10.74 13.81
N ASN A 97 -19.68 9.86 13.02
CA ASN A 97 -19.63 8.41 13.24
C ASN A 97 -18.55 7.73 12.37
N VAL A 98 -17.76 8.52 11.62
CA VAL A 98 -16.70 7.98 10.77
C VAL A 98 -15.34 8.11 11.45
N VAL A 99 -14.60 7.00 11.45
CA VAL A 99 -13.21 6.88 11.91
C VAL A 99 -12.31 6.89 10.70
N LYS A 100 -11.42 7.88 10.59
CA LYS A 100 -10.45 7.97 9.47
C LYS A 100 -9.24 7.10 9.78
N LEU A 101 -8.89 6.19 8.88
CA LEU A 101 -7.77 5.25 9.05
C LEU A 101 -6.52 5.66 8.25
N GLY A 102 -6.64 6.64 7.38
CA GLY A 102 -5.57 7.11 6.50
C GLY A 102 -5.48 6.32 5.20
N SER A 103 -4.35 6.47 4.52
CA SER A 103 -4.11 5.90 3.19
C SER A 103 -3.51 4.50 3.27
N LEU A 104 -3.99 3.58 2.43
CA LEU A 104 -3.36 2.29 2.16
C LEU A 104 -3.05 2.17 0.67
N THR A 105 -1.92 1.54 0.35
CA THR A 105 -1.53 1.21 -1.02
C THR A 105 -1.34 -0.30 -1.12
N VAL A 106 -2.05 -0.93 -2.05
CA VAL A 106 -2.00 -2.39 -2.27
C VAL A 106 -1.64 -2.68 -3.73
N PRO A 107 -0.57 -3.45 -3.99
CA PRO A 107 -0.21 -3.84 -5.34
C PRO A 107 -1.13 -4.96 -5.86
N VAL A 108 -1.57 -4.81 -7.10
CA VAL A 108 -2.30 -5.83 -7.87
C VAL A 108 -1.39 -6.26 -9.01
N TYR A 109 -0.95 -7.51 -8.97
CA TYR A 109 -0.04 -8.04 -9.98
C TYR A 109 -0.77 -8.45 -11.26
N ARG A 110 -0.25 -7.97 -12.40
CA ARG A 110 -0.65 -8.37 -13.75
C ARG A 110 0.55 -8.99 -14.48
N PRO A 111 0.34 -9.70 -15.60
CA PRO A 111 1.45 -10.34 -16.32
C PRO A 111 2.57 -9.37 -16.76
N GLN A 112 2.23 -8.13 -17.16
CA GLN A 112 3.17 -7.16 -17.72
C GLN A 112 3.30 -5.86 -16.89
N SER A 113 2.57 -5.75 -15.78
CA SER A 113 2.54 -4.53 -14.96
C SER A 113 2.15 -4.81 -13.52
N VAL A 114 2.40 -3.84 -12.65
CA VAL A 114 1.88 -3.80 -11.28
C VAL A 114 0.96 -2.59 -11.18
N THR A 115 -0.30 -2.83 -10.83
CA THR A 115 -1.25 -1.76 -10.56
C THR A 115 -1.25 -1.47 -9.06
N TYR A 116 -0.84 -0.27 -8.66
CA TYR A 116 -0.99 0.20 -7.29
C TYR A 116 -2.40 0.77 -7.11
N VAL A 117 -3.18 0.14 -6.24
CA VAL A 117 -4.47 0.67 -5.80
C VAL A 117 -4.22 1.46 -4.52
N VAL A 118 -4.53 2.75 -4.56
CA VAL A 118 -4.36 3.66 -3.42
C VAL A 118 -5.74 4.08 -2.94
N ALA A 119 -5.98 3.94 -1.64
CA ALA A 119 -7.26 4.24 -1.02
C ALA A 119 -7.07 5.02 0.28
N ASP A 120 -7.78 6.13 0.45
CA ASP A 120 -8.00 6.74 1.76
C ASP A 120 -9.25 6.15 2.38
N LEU A 121 -9.10 5.61 3.58
CA LEU A 121 -10.12 4.79 4.21
C LEU A 121 -10.77 5.49 5.40
N GLY A 122 -12.09 5.33 5.47
CA GLY A 122 -12.90 5.60 6.65
C GLY A 122 -13.66 4.35 7.07
N VAL A 123 -14.04 4.27 8.33
CA VAL A 123 -14.95 3.23 8.83
C VAL A 123 -16.10 3.92 9.53
N ALA A 124 -17.31 3.66 9.05
CA ALA A 124 -18.53 4.09 9.70
C ALA A 124 -18.85 3.17 10.87
N MET A 125 -19.05 3.76 12.04
CA MET A 125 -19.41 3.05 13.28
C MET A 125 -20.89 3.25 13.58
N GLN A 126 -21.48 2.32 14.33
CA GLN A 126 -22.91 2.36 14.70
C GLN A 126 -23.30 3.67 15.39
N ASP A 127 -22.42 4.18 16.25
CA ASP A 127 -22.65 5.34 17.10
C ASP A 127 -21.38 6.20 17.25
N SER A 128 -21.56 7.42 17.76
CA SER A 128 -20.47 8.39 17.91
C SER A 128 -19.51 8.05 19.06
N GLU A 129 -19.94 7.26 20.05
CA GLU A 129 -19.12 6.88 21.20
C GLU A 129 -18.13 5.78 20.79
N THR A 130 -18.61 4.77 20.08
CA THR A 130 -17.81 3.75 19.40
C THR A 130 -16.84 4.40 18.42
N ALA A 131 -17.30 5.36 17.60
CA ALA A 131 -16.41 6.12 16.73
C ALA A 131 -15.31 6.85 17.52
N ALA A 132 -15.62 7.42 18.69
CA ALA A 132 -14.62 8.05 19.54
C ALA A 132 -13.61 7.05 20.11
N HIS A 133 -14.05 5.85 20.50
CA HIS A 133 -13.17 4.78 20.98
C HIS A 133 -12.14 4.35 19.92
N TYR A 134 -12.57 4.19 18.67
CA TYR A 134 -11.68 3.77 17.58
C TYR A 134 -10.89 4.92 16.94
N ARG A 135 -11.18 6.18 17.25
CA ARG A 135 -10.32 7.32 16.87
C ARG A 135 -9.00 7.33 17.63
N ILE A 136 -8.92 6.64 18.76
CA ILE A 136 -7.68 6.42 19.49
C ILE A 136 -6.74 5.57 18.62
N SER A 137 -5.49 6.02 18.47
CA SER A 137 -4.55 5.48 17.48
C SER A 137 -4.34 3.97 17.61
N GLU A 138 -4.24 3.47 18.84
CA GLU A 138 -4.05 2.05 19.15
C GLU A 138 -5.21 1.18 18.63
N ASN A 139 -6.44 1.69 18.73
CA ASN A 139 -7.64 0.99 18.26
C ASN A 139 -7.81 1.14 16.75
N ALA A 140 -7.52 2.32 16.20
CA ALA A 140 -7.52 2.56 14.76
C ALA A 140 -6.55 1.62 14.02
N VAL A 141 -5.38 1.35 14.60
CA VAL A 141 -4.38 0.43 14.03
C VAL A 141 -4.95 -0.98 13.89
N ARG A 142 -5.77 -1.45 14.84
CA ARG A 142 -6.40 -2.78 14.75
C ARG A 142 -7.40 -2.89 13.61
N LEU A 143 -8.21 -1.85 13.40
CA LEU A 143 -9.13 -1.77 12.26
C LEU A 143 -8.34 -1.77 10.94
N ARG A 144 -7.29 -0.94 10.88
CA ARG A 144 -6.43 -0.80 9.71
C ARG A 144 -5.73 -2.10 9.34
N ASP A 145 -5.27 -2.88 10.33
CA ASP A 145 -4.60 -4.16 10.10
C ASP A 145 -5.53 -5.18 9.45
N VAL A 146 -6.77 -5.31 9.96
CA VAL A 146 -7.78 -6.20 9.38
C VAL A 146 -8.14 -5.76 7.96
N ILE A 147 -8.35 -4.45 7.73
CA ILE A 147 -8.62 -3.93 6.38
C ILE A 147 -7.43 -4.18 5.45
N LEU A 148 -6.19 -3.98 5.89
CA LEU A 148 -5.02 -4.23 5.06
C LEU A 148 -4.90 -5.70 4.66
N ALA A 149 -5.15 -6.61 5.61
CA ALA A 149 -5.15 -8.06 5.33
C ALA A 149 -6.26 -8.43 4.33
N SER A 150 -7.49 -7.93 4.54
CA SER A 150 -8.62 -8.16 3.64
C SER A 150 -8.37 -7.55 2.25
N PHE A 151 -7.81 -6.35 2.18
CA PHE A 151 -7.52 -5.67 0.92
C PHE A 151 -6.44 -6.39 0.11
N ARG A 152 -5.40 -6.93 0.77
CA ARG A 152 -4.41 -7.79 0.11
C ARG A 152 -5.03 -9.06 -0.47
N LYS A 153 -5.92 -9.70 0.28
CA LYS A 153 -6.68 -10.86 -0.21
C LYS A 153 -7.58 -10.50 -1.39
N ALA A 154 -8.28 -9.36 -1.31
CA ALA A 154 -9.12 -8.87 -2.40
C ALA A 154 -8.31 -8.53 -3.66
N ALA A 155 -7.06 -8.05 -3.52
CA ALA A 155 -6.16 -7.73 -4.62
C ALA A 155 -5.81 -8.93 -5.52
N GLU A 156 -5.90 -10.16 -5.00
CA GLU A 156 -5.70 -11.38 -5.77
C GLU A 156 -6.88 -11.70 -6.70
N ASN A 157 -8.05 -11.12 -6.41
CA ASN A 157 -9.28 -11.37 -7.15
C ASN A 157 -9.20 -10.79 -8.58
N PRO A 158 -9.65 -11.53 -9.62
CA PRO A 158 -9.71 -11.02 -10.99
C PRO A 158 -10.48 -9.70 -11.16
N ARG A 159 -11.46 -9.41 -10.29
CA ARG A 159 -12.20 -8.13 -10.29
C ARG A 159 -11.28 -6.91 -10.15
N MET A 160 -10.19 -7.03 -9.38
CA MET A 160 -9.21 -5.96 -9.18
C MET A 160 -8.33 -5.71 -10.40
N ARG A 161 -8.19 -6.70 -11.30
CA ARG A 161 -7.39 -6.61 -12.52
C ARG A 161 -8.11 -5.91 -13.66
N ARG A 162 -9.43 -5.71 -13.57
CA ARG A 162 -10.22 -5.01 -14.60
C ARG A 162 -9.75 -3.56 -14.80
N ALA A 163 -10.17 -2.94 -15.91
CA ALA A 163 -9.87 -1.54 -16.19
C ALA A 163 -10.54 -0.62 -15.16
N ALA A 164 -11.86 -0.74 -15.00
CA ALA A 164 -12.61 -0.07 -13.95
C ALA A 164 -12.44 -0.78 -12.60
N LEU A 165 -12.41 -0.01 -11.52
CA LEU A 165 -12.41 -0.53 -10.16
C LEU A 165 -13.85 -0.72 -9.70
N ASP A 166 -14.10 -1.84 -9.05
CA ASP A 166 -15.40 -2.20 -8.48
C ASP A 166 -15.39 -1.79 -7.00
N SER A 167 -15.66 -0.51 -6.73
CA SER A 167 -15.60 0.07 -5.38
C SER A 167 -16.62 -0.55 -4.44
N ASP A 168 -17.81 -0.86 -4.95
CA ASP A 168 -18.92 -1.34 -4.13
C ASP A 168 -18.64 -2.76 -3.66
N TRP A 169 -18.23 -3.64 -4.57
CA TRP A 169 -17.78 -4.98 -4.23
C TRP A 169 -16.59 -4.96 -3.25
N LEU A 170 -15.63 -4.05 -3.46
CA LEU A 170 -14.47 -3.96 -2.58
C LEU A 170 -14.90 -3.47 -1.18
N SER A 171 -15.73 -2.43 -1.09
CA SER A 171 -16.28 -1.92 0.17
C SER A 171 -17.00 -3.02 0.93
N GLU A 172 -17.89 -3.75 0.25
CA GLU A 172 -18.65 -4.86 0.83
C GLU A 172 -17.72 -5.97 1.35
N THR A 173 -16.74 -6.38 0.53
CA THR A 173 -15.75 -7.41 0.91
C THR A 173 -14.95 -6.99 2.14
N LEU A 174 -14.44 -5.75 2.18
CA LEU A 174 -13.68 -5.23 3.31
C LEU A 174 -14.57 -5.11 4.56
N THR A 175 -15.83 -4.72 4.39
CA THR A 175 -16.80 -4.57 5.48
C THR A 175 -17.17 -5.93 6.09
N GLU A 176 -17.38 -6.95 5.26
CA GLU A 176 -17.67 -8.31 5.72
C GLU A 176 -16.51 -8.88 6.55
N ASP A 177 -15.29 -8.80 6.03
CA ASP A 177 -14.09 -9.26 6.73
C ASP A 177 -13.84 -8.48 8.03
N LEU A 178 -14.12 -7.17 8.04
CA LEU A 178 -13.95 -6.32 9.23
C LEU A 178 -14.99 -6.64 10.31
N ARG A 179 -16.26 -6.84 9.92
CA ARG A 179 -17.35 -7.19 10.85
C ARG A 179 -17.14 -8.54 11.54
N ALA A 180 -16.41 -9.46 10.92
CA ALA A 180 -16.04 -10.73 11.55
C ALA A 180 -15.20 -10.54 12.84
N ARG A 181 -14.53 -9.40 13.00
CA ARG A 181 -13.73 -9.04 14.19
C ARG A 181 -14.32 -7.88 14.99
N PHE A 182 -15.07 -6.99 14.33
CA PHE A 182 -15.61 -5.77 14.93
C PHE A 182 -17.07 -5.59 14.51
N SER A 183 -17.99 -6.23 15.24
CA SER A 183 -19.44 -6.24 14.94
C SER A 183 -20.10 -4.86 14.97
N GLU A 184 -19.48 -3.89 15.64
CA GLU A 184 -19.96 -2.50 15.78
C GLU A 184 -19.73 -1.66 14.50
N THR A 185 -19.03 -2.25 13.52
CA THR A 185 -18.70 -1.59 12.26
C THR A 185 -19.87 -1.65 11.28
N GLN A 186 -20.29 -0.49 10.78
CA GLN A 186 -21.31 -0.40 9.74
C GLN A 186 -20.70 -0.62 8.36
N GLU A 187 -19.73 0.18 7.94
CA GLU A 187 -19.24 0.13 6.55
C GLU A 187 -17.82 0.67 6.43
N VAL A 188 -17.04 0.08 5.53
CA VAL A 188 -15.75 0.64 5.09
C VAL A 188 -16.00 1.62 3.95
N LEU A 189 -15.64 2.88 4.18
CA LEU A 189 -15.82 3.95 3.21
C LEU A 189 -14.49 4.25 2.50
N PHE A 190 -14.56 4.41 1.19
CA PHE A 190 -13.47 5.00 0.42
C PHE A 190 -13.65 6.51 0.35
N LEU A 191 -12.81 7.24 1.07
CA LEU A 191 -12.75 8.71 0.98
C LEU A 191 -12.11 9.14 -0.34
N THR A 192 -11.08 8.40 -0.75
CA THR A 192 -10.48 8.47 -2.09
C THR A 192 -10.13 7.05 -2.53
N LEU A 193 -10.17 6.80 -3.83
CA LEU A 193 -9.82 5.50 -4.39
C LEU A 193 -9.38 5.65 -5.85
N TYR A 194 -8.15 5.25 -6.16
CA TYR A 194 -7.65 5.31 -7.53
C TYR A 194 -6.62 4.21 -7.81
N LYS A 195 -6.31 4.04 -9.10
CA LYS A 195 -5.38 3.05 -9.61
C LYS A 195 -4.24 3.74 -10.34
N LYS A 196 -3.02 3.21 -10.18
CA LYS A 196 -1.85 3.64 -10.93
C LYS A 196 -1.11 2.43 -11.47
N ASP A 197 -1.03 2.33 -12.79
CA ASP A 197 -0.32 1.25 -13.47
C ASP A 197 1.17 1.58 -13.62
N VAL A 198 2.02 0.62 -13.29
CA VAL A 198 3.48 0.69 -13.45
C VAL A 198 3.94 -0.52 -14.26
N PRO A 199 4.56 -0.32 -15.45
CA PRO A 199 5.08 -1.42 -16.27
C PRO A 199 6.13 -2.25 -15.54
N ARG A 200 6.21 -3.54 -15.87
CA ARG A 200 7.34 -4.41 -15.49
C ARG A 200 8.33 -4.41 -16.66
N SER A 201 9.57 -3.98 -16.39
CA SER A 201 10.70 -4.04 -17.31
C SER A 201 11.23 -5.45 -17.49
#